data_AF-A0A3M1T1D3-F1
#
_entry.id   AF-A0A3M1T1D3-F1
#
_cell.length_a   1.000
_cell.length_b   1.000
_cell.length_c   1.000
_cell.angle_alpha   90.00
_cell.angle_beta   90.00
_cell.angle_gamma   90.00
#
_symmetry.space_group_name_H-M   'P 1'
#
loop_
_entity.id
_entity.type
_entity.pdbx_description
1 polymer ?
#
loop_
_entity_poly.entity_id
_entity_poly.type
_entity_poly.pdbx_seq_one_letter_code
_entity_poly.pdbx_strand_id
1 'polypeptide(L)'
;MPFSEWATLAACAGQLGLAVLVMRAPRGSLTPPLALLCLVLFTWNAAGVIDRTGGGDAWKWVDVVTSPWTVPLGLHFFLAFVGLRRRHRILLYVTYALFGLFSALTALSAFVPFGRGFPWGNTWPLVYLALLMPTVGAGTAVLVRHLLEAKSAEEVVRARLLLSGLAVALAVGLTELLTGFGVRVISLSGPGMLVVTAIMAVLTLRWGLLEDIFRRRTAIFAFSVSLVGLIAYFAVFDLISDNLALLLFATVIATLAATVVTRYLLSLLSARRERVAELLTLGRFSQQMAHDLKNPIAAMKGAVQYLQEE
;
A
#
# COMPACT_ATOMS: atom_id res chain seq x y z
N MET A 1 6.09 -25.57 2.95
CA MET A 1 5.09 -24.52 2.80
C MET A 1 4.15 -24.84 1.63
N PRO A 2 2.84 -25.05 1.85
CA PRO A 2 1.81 -25.14 0.81
C PRO A 2 1.75 -23.89 -0.09
N PHE A 3 1.14 -24.02 -1.28
CA PHE A 3 0.98 -22.93 -2.26
C PHE A 3 0.29 -21.68 -1.69
N SER A 4 -0.68 -21.87 -0.80
CA SER A 4 -1.40 -20.78 -0.12
C SER A 4 -0.47 -19.88 0.68
N GLU A 5 0.53 -20.43 1.36
CA GLU A 5 1.51 -19.66 2.14
C GLU A 5 2.43 -18.85 1.23
N TRP A 6 2.92 -19.45 0.14
CA TRP A 6 3.69 -18.71 -0.88
C TRP A 6 2.89 -17.56 -1.48
N ALA A 7 1.59 -17.76 -1.73
CA ALA A 7 0.72 -16.72 -2.22
C ALA A 7 0.54 -15.60 -1.18
N THR A 8 0.37 -15.92 0.11
CA THR A 8 0.31 -14.92 1.19
C THR A 8 1.62 -14.15 1.31
N LEU A 9 2.78 -14.82 1.23
CA LEU A 9 4.09 -14.17 1.26
C LEU A 9 4.28 -13.20 0.09
N ALA A 10 3.89 -13.63 -1.12
CA ALA A 10 3.91 -12.76 -2.29
C ALA A 10 2.97 -11.55 -2.12
N ALA A 11 1.80 -11.74 -1.53
CA ALA A 11 0.88 -10.66 -1.19
C ALA A 11 1.50 -9.69 -0.16
N CYS A 12 2.15 -10.18 0.89
CA CYS A 12 2.89 -9.37 1.87
C CYS A 12 3.97 -8.51 1.20
N ALA A 13 4.81 -9.10 0.34
CA ALA A 13 5.82 -8.36 -0.42
C ALA A 13 5.18 -7.25 -1.28
N GLY A 14 4.09 -7.59 -1.98
CA GLY A 14 3.35 -6.64 -2.82
C GLY A 14 2.74 -5.50 -2.00
N GLN A 15 2.11 -5.79 -0.86
CA GLN A 15 1.49 -4.79 0.03
C GLN A 15 2.54 -3.84 0.60
N LEU A 16 3.66 -4.37 1.09
CA LEU A 16 4.78 -3.55 1.57
C LEU A 16 5.36 -2.70 0.44
N GLY A 17 5.50 -3.27 -0.76
CA GLY A 17 5.94 -2.58 -1.97
C GLY A 17 5.03 -1.41 -2.34
N LEU A 18 3.72 -1.63 -2.30
CA LEU A 18 2.73 -0.60 -2.54
C LEU A 18 2.75 0.46 -1.45
N ALA A 19 2.87 0.09 -0.16
CA ALA A 19 2.98 1.07 0.91
C ALA A 19 4.18 2.01 0.70
N VAL A 20 5.36 1.44 0.41
CA VAL A 20 6.58 2.21 0.11
C VAL A 20 6.40 3.08 -1.13
N LEU A 21 5.79 2.54 -2.18
CA LEU A 21 5.55 3.26 -3.42
C LEU A 21 4.61 4.45 -3.22
N VAL A 22 3.49 4.23 -2.53
CA VAL A 22 2.48 5.25 -2.26
C VAL A 22 3.05 6.35 -1.38
N MET A 23 3.84 6.00 -0.35
CA MET A 23 4.53 6.99 0.49
C MET A 23 5.52 7.90 -0.29
N ARG A 24 5.90 7.55 -1.53
CA ARG A 24 6.73 8.39 -2.42
C ARG A 24 5.93 9.35 -3.30
N ALA A 25 4.62 9.15 -3.43
CA ALA A 25 3.80 10.04 -4.23
C ALA A 25 3.67 11.42 -3.57
N PRO A 26 3.31 12.48 -4.33
CA PRO A 26 2.97 13.76 -3.74
C PRO A 26 1.88 13.56 -2.70
N ARG A 27 1.88 14.39 -1.65
CA ARG A 27 0.87 14.29 -0.59
C ARG A 27 -0.52 14.58 -1.16
N GLY A 28 -1.23 13.51 -1.52
CA GLY A 28 -2.63 13.53 -1.95
C GLY A 28 -3.55 13.09 -0.82
N SER A 29 -4.86 13.33 -0.98
CA SER A 29 -5.90 12.85 -0.05
C SER A 29 -5.95 11.32 0.04
N LEU A 30 -5.47 10.64 -1.00
CA LEU A 30 -5.47 9.18 -1.16
C LEU A 30 -4.23 8.49 -0.60
N THR A 31 -3.11 9.21 -0.56
CA THR A 31 -1.80 8.67 -0.14
C THR A 31 -1.81 8.08 1.27
N PRO A 32 -2.24 8.80 2.32
CA PRO A 32 -2.22 8.26 3.68
C PRO A 32 -3.14 7.04 3.91
N PRO A 33 -4.44 7.04 3.54
CA PRO A 33 -5.29 5.88 3.81
C PRO A 33 -4.84 4.63 3.03
N LEU A 34 -4.34 4.82 1.80
CA LEU A 34 -3.84 3.72 0.98
C LEU A 34 -2.57 3.10 1.57
N ALA A 35 -1.58 3.93 1.96
CA ALA A 35 -0.35 3.43 2.56
C ALA A 35 -0.62 2.70 3.88
N LEU A 36 -1.46 3.27 4.75
CA LEU A 36 -1.84 2.65 6.02
C LEU A 36 -2.62 1.35 5.83
N LEU A 37 -3.53 1.29 4.85
CA LEU A 37 -4.25 0.07 4.52
C LEU A 37 -3.29 -1.04 4.07
N CYS A 38 -2.34 -0.72 3.18
CA CYS A 38 -1.32 -1.66 2.75
C CYS A 38 -0.44 -2.16 3.91
N LEU A 39 -0.06 -1.28 4.83
CA LEU A 39 0.72 -1.68 6.02
C LEU A 39 -0.07 -2.58 6.96
N VAL A 40 -1.34 -2.26 7.22
CA VAL A 40 -2.23 -3.09 8.06
C VAL A 40 -2.47 -4.46 7.42
N LEU A 41 -2.73 -4.52 6.12
CA LEU A 41 -2.87 -5.78 5.40
C LEU A 41 -1.56 -6.59 5.47
N PHE A 42 -0.40 -5.96 5.28
CA PHE A 42 0.89 -6.63 5.41
C PHE A 42 1.06 -7.24 6.81
N THR A 43 0.87 -6.44 7.87
CA THR A 43 1.06 -6.88 9.25
C THR A 43 0.12 -8.03 9.60
N TRP A 44 -1.15 -7.92 9.20
CA TRP A 44 -2.15 -8.97 9.41
C TRP A 44 -1.78 -10.29 8.72
N ASN A 45 -1.44 -10.22 7.42
CA ASN A 45 -1.08 -11.42 6.65
C ASN A 45 0.23 -12.05 7.15
N ALA A 46 1.22 -11.23 7.50
CA ALA A 46 2.50 -11.71 8.02
C ALA A 46 2.29 -12.43 9.37
N ALA A 47 1.48 -11.85 10.26
CA ALA A 47 1.14 -12.48 11.53
C ALA A 47 0.47 -13.85 11.35
N GLY A 48 -0.50 -13.95 10.42
CA GLY A 48 -1.16 -15.21 10.11
C GLY A 48 -0.24 -16.27 9.50
N VAL A 49 0.73 -15.89 8.65
CA VAL A 49 1.73 -16.84 8.11
C VAL A 49 2.67 -17.31 9.22
N ILE A 50 3.16 -16.39 10.05
CA ILE A 50 4.08 -16.71 11.13
C ILE A 50 3.42 -17.66 12.14
N ASP A 51 2.18 -17.39 12.54
CA ASP A 51 1.42 -18.27 13.43
C ASP A 51 1.31 -19.69 12.89
N ARG A 52 0.91 -19.85 11.61
CA ARG A 52 0.78 -21.17 10.96
C ARG A 52 2.08 -21.93 10.80
N THR A 53 3.22 -21.23 10.76
CA THR A 53 4.54 -21.83 10.54
C THR A 53 5.29 -22.14 11.83
N GLY A 54 4.63 -22.01 12.99
CA GLY A 54 5.19 -22.34 14.31
C GLY A 54 5.61 -21.13 15.13
N GLY A 55 5.19 -19.92 14.76
CA GLY A 55 5.36 -18.73 15.58
C GLY A 55 4.61 -18.84 16.91
N GLY A 56 5.19 -18.31 17.98
CA GLY A 56 4.56 -18.29 19.29
C GLY A 56 3.25 -17.49 19.33
N ASP A 57 2.47 -17.68 20.41
CA ASP A 57 1.11 -17.14 20.58
C ASP A 57 0.98 -15.60 20.43
N ALA A 58 2.09 -14.87 20.58
CA ALA A 58 2.12 -13.42 20.37
C ALA A 58 1.66 -13.00 18.95
N TRP A 59 1.91 -13.82 17.93
CA TRP A 59 1.51 -13.52 16.56
C TRP A 59 0.00 -13.61 16.35
N LYS A 60 -0.67 -14.51 17.07
CA LYS A 60 -2.14 -14.54 17.12
C LYS A 60 -2.70 -13.25 17.69
N TRP A 61 -2.06 -12.69 18.72
CA TRP A 61 -2.46 -11.39 19.26
C TRP A 61 -2.27 -10.26 18.24
N VAL A 62 -1.14 -10.25 17.52
CA VAL A 62 -0.91 -9.25 16.45
C VAL A 62 -1.98 -9.35 15.37
N ASP A 63 -2.35 -10.56 14.94
CA ASP A 63 -3.42 -10.80 13.97
C ASP A 63 -4.75 -10.20 14.46
N VAL A 64 -5.24 -10.66 15.61
CA VAL A 64 -6.58 -10.27 16.09
C VAL A 64 -6.67 -8.78 16.48
N VAL A 65 -5.57 -8.17 16.91
CA VAL A 65 -5.53 -6.71 17.20
C VAL A 65 -5.47 -5.88 15.91
N THR A 66 -4.80 -6.37 14.86
CA THR A 66 -4.52 -5.59 13.65
C THR A 66 -5.63 -5.71 12.61
N SER A 67 -6.23 -6.90 12.46
CA SER A 67 -7.25 -7.16 11.44
C SER A 67 -8.42 -6.17 11.44
N PRO A 68 -8.92 -5.65 12.59
CA PRO A 68 -10.06 -4.73 12.57
C PRO A 68 -9.75 -3.37 11.92
N TRP A 69 -8.48 -2.97 11.85
CA TRP A 69 -8.08 -1.70 11.24
C TRP A 69 -8.25 -1.67 9.71
N THR A 70 -8.36 -2.84 9.07
CA THR A 70 -8.60 -2.93 7.62
C THR A 70 -9.89 -2.23 7.20
N VAL A 71 -10.91 -2.28 8.05
CA VAL A 71 -12.26 -1.76 7.78
C VAL A 71 -12.33 -0.23 7.78
N PRO A 72 -11.92 0.51 8.84
CA PRO A 72 -11.90 1.97 8.83
C PRO A 72 -10.95 2.52 7.76
N LEU A 73 -9.81 1.87 7.52
CA LEU A 73 -8.85 2.29 6.49
C LEU A 73 -9.38 2.08 5.07
N GLY A 74 -10.06 0.96 4.82
CA GLY A 74 -10.77 0.71 3.56
C GLY A 74 -11.85 1.76 3.30
N LEU A 75 -12.70 2.06 4.29
CA LEU A 75 -13.71 3.12 4.18
C LEU A 75 -13.07 4.48 3.94
N HIS A 76 -12.00 4.82 4.66
CA HIS A 76 -11.27 6.07 4.46
C HIS A 76 -10.76 6.17 3.01
N PHE A 77 -10.17 5.10 2.50
CA PHE A 77 -9.70 5.04 1.12
C PHE A 77 -10.83 5.24 0.11
N PHE A 78 -11.97 4.56 0.28
CA PHE A 78 -13.12 4.72 -0.62
C PHE A 78 -13.71 6.15 -0.57
N LEU A 79 -13.84 6.74 0.62
CA LEU A 79 -14.32 8.12 0.76
C LEU A 79 -13.34 9.15 0.19
N ALA A 80 -12.04 8.89 0.29
CA ALA A 80 -11.02 9.73 -0.33
C ALA A 80 -11.06 9.59 -1.87
N PHE A 81 -11.30 8.39 -2.39
CA PHE A 81 -11.42 8.11 -3.82
C PHE A 81 -12.59 8.85 -4.47
N VAL A 82 -13.76 8.80 -3.84
CA VAL A 82 -14.96 9.50 -4.34
C VAL A 82 -14.92 11.01 -4.02
N GLY A 83 -13.93 11.51 -3.29
CA GLY A 83 -13.85 12.92 -2.88
C GLY A 83 -14.86 13.33 -1.80
N LEU A 84 -15.55 12.37 -1.16
CA LEU A 84 -16.61 12.61 -0.17
C LEU A 84 -16.13 12.60 1.29
N ARG A 85 -14.81 12.56 1.51
CA ARG A 85 -14.19 12.51 2.85
C ARG A 85 -14.69 13.61 3.79
N ARG A 86 -14.76 14.87 3.33
CA ARG A 86 -15.20 16.00 4.18
C ARG A 86 -16.68 15.90 4.54
N ARG A 87 -17.52 15.46 3.59
CA ARG A 87 -18.96 15.30 3.78
C ARG A 87 -19.30 14.19 4.78
N HIS A 88 -18.54 13.09 4.76
CA HIS A 88 -18.76 11.93 5.62
C HIS A 88 -17.74 11.81 6.77
N ARG A 89 -17.18 12.94 7.23
CA ARG A 89 -16.17 12.96 8.31
C ARG A 89 -16.66 12.31 9.61
N ILE A 90 -17.95 12.46 9.93
CA ILE A 90 -18.55 11.89 11.14
C ILE A 90 -18.55 10.37 11.04
N LEU A 91 -19.05 9.82 9.93
CA LEU A 91 -19.02 8.38 9.67
C LEU A 91 -17.60 7.82 9.79
N LEU A 92 -16.62 8.53 9.23
CA LEU A 92 -15.22 8.15 9.31
C LEU A 92 -14.71 8.12 10.76
N TYR A 93 -14.94 9.19 11.54
CA TYR A 93 -14.52 9.25 12.95
C TYR A 93 -15.21 8.19 13.81
N VAL A 94 -16.51 7.97 13.62
CA VAL A 94 -17.26 6.92 14.33
C VAL A 94 -16.68 5.55 13.99
N THR A 95 -16.38 5.29 12.72
CA THR A 95 -15.77 4.01 12.31
C THR A 95 -14.38 3.84 12.94
N TYR A 96 -13.51 4.85 12.89
CA TYR A 96 -12.22 4.78 13.56
C TYR A 96 -12.34 4.59 15.07
N ALA A 97 -13.27 5.26 15.72
CA ALA A 97 -13.48 5.15 17.16
C ALA A 97 -13.97 3.75 17.55
N LEU A 98 -14.97 3.20 16.83
CA LEU A 98 -15.52 1.88 17.11
C LEU A 98 -14.48 0.77 16.88
N PHE A 99 -13.81 0.76 15.72
CA PHE A 99 -12.80 -0.26 15.41
C PHE A 99 -11.52 -0.07 16.23
N GLY A 100 -11.13 1.18 16.53
CA GLY A 100 -10.02 1.48 17.41
C GLY A 100 -10.27 1.04 18.86
N LEU A 101 -11.48 1.29 19.38
CA LEU A 101 -11.91 0.80 20.69
C LEU A 101 -11.96 -0.73 20.71
N PHE A 102 -12.53 -1.36 19.69
CA PHE A 102 -12.58 -2.82 19.56
C PHE A 102 -11.18 -3.45 19.54
N SER A 103 -10.24 -2.90 18.76
CA SER A 103 -8.84 -3.31 18.72
C SER A 103 -8.13 -3.08 20.07
N ALA A 104 -8.34 -1.93 20.73
CA ALA A 104 -7.76 -1.62 22.02
C ALA A 104 -8.28 -2.54 23.14
N LEU A 105 -9.57 -2.84 23.16
CA LEU A 105 -10.16 -3.80 24.10
C LEU A 105 -9.63 -5.22 23.85
N THR A 106 -9.46 -5.59 22.59
CA THR A 106 -8.82 -6.86 22.22
C THR A 106 -7.39 -6.90 22.76
N ALA A 107 -6.58 -5.86 22.55
CA ALA A 107 -5.21 -5.81 23.07
C ALA A 107 -5.16 -5.83 24.61
N LEU A 108 -6.04 -5.09 25.28
CA LEU A 108 -6.13 -5.04 26.74
C LEU A 108 -6.50 -6.40 27.35
N SER A 109 -7.28 -7.20 26.61
CA SER A 109 -7.70 -8.54 27.05
C SER A 109 -6.52 -9.51 27.27
N ALA A 110 -5.34 -9.25 26.70
CA ALA A 110 -4.13 -10.02 26.97
C ALA A 110 -3.65 -9.86 28.43
N PHE A 111 -3.87 -8.68 29.02
CA PHE A 111 -3.40 -8.32 30.36
C PHE A 111 -4.43 -8.58 31.46
N VAL A 112 -5.71 -8.71 31.12
CA VAL A 112 -6.81 -8.90 32.08
C VAL A 112 -7.26 -10.36 32.10
N PRO A 113 -7.13 -11.11 33.22
CA PRO A 113 -7.42 -12.54 33.29
C PRO A 113 -8.84 -12.92 32.83
N PHE A 114 -9.85 -12.12 33.21
CA PHE A 114 -11.25 -12.33 32.81
C PHE A 114 -11.49 -12.10 31.30
N GLY A 115 -10.66 -11.26 30.66
CA GLY A 115 -10.79 -10.91 29.25
C GLY A 115 -10.04 -11.85 28.31
N ARG A 116 -9.06 -12.64 28.78
CA ARG A 116 -8.17 -13.42 27.91
C ARG A 116 -8.87 -14.38 26.95
N GLY A 117 -10.05 -14.88 27.30
CA GLY A 117 -10.85 -15.76 26.45
C GLY A 117 -11.65 -15.03 25.36
N PHE A 118 -11.77 -13.71 25.43
CA PHE A 118 -12.61 -12.94 24.50
C PHE A 118 -12.20 -13.08 23.03
N PRO A 119 -10.92 -12.89 22.64
CA PRO A 119 -10.48 -13.00 21.24
C PRO A 119 -10.64 -14.40 20.65
N TRP A 120 -10.60 -15.42 21.51
CA TRP A 120 -10.64 -16.83 21.12
C TRP A 120 -12.04 -17.45 21.17
N GLY A 121 -13.02 -16.72 21.72
CA GLY A 121 -14.41 -17.14 21.78
C GLY A 121 -15.24 -16.64 20.60
N ASN A 122 -16.50 -17.11 20.51
CA ASN A 122 -17.42 -16.72 19.43
C ASN A 122 -17.88 -15.26 19.52
N THR A 123 -17.71 -14.59 20.65
CA THR A 123 -18.14 -13.20 20.84
C THR A 123 -17.33 -12.23 19.99
N TRP A 124 -16.01 -12.44 19.89
CA TRP A 124 -15.14 -11.56 19.10
C TRP A 124 -15.55 -11.49 17.61
N PRO A 125 -15.67 -12.61 16.87
CA PRO A 125 -16.07 -12.57 15.47
C PRO A 125 -17.50 -12.07 15.26
N LEU A 126 -18.41 -12.32 16.21
CA LEU A 126 -19.78 -11.76 16.16
C LEU A 126 -19.79 -10.23 16.28
N VAL A 127 -19.06 -9.67 17.24
CA VAL A 127 -18.94 -8.21 17.40
C VAL A 127 -18.22 -7.61 16.19
N TYR A 128 -17.16 -8.27 15.71
CA TYR A 128 -16.45 -7.83 14.51
C TYR A 128 -17.36 -7.81 13.28
N LEU A 129 -18.17 -8.85 13.05
CA LEU A 129 -19.16 -8.91 11.98
C LEU A 129 -20.24 -7.82 12.10
N ALA A 130 -20.74 -7.59 13.31
CA ALA A 130 -21.75 -6.57 13.57
C ALA A 130 -21.24 -5.15 13.25
N LEU A 131 -19.95 -4.90 13.42
CA LEU A 131 -19.31 -3.64 13.02
C LEU A 131 -18.94 -3.63 11.53
N LEU A 132 -18.44 -4.74 11.00
CA LEU A 132 -17.98 -4.90 9.62
C LEU A 132 -19.11 -4.68 8.61
N MET A 133 -20.27 -5.33 8.82
CA MET A 133 -21.35 -5.37 7.85
C MET A 133 -21.92 -3.96 7.54
N PRO A 134 -22.25 -3.11 8.53
CA PRO A 134 -22.66 -1.74 8.27
C PRO A 134 -21.59 -0.91 7.55
N THR A 135 -20.32 -1.05 7.93
CA THR A 135 -19.24 -0.27 7.32
C THR A 135 -18.95 -0.67 5.88
N VAL A 136 -18.91 -1.98 5.60
CA VAL A 136 -18.77 -2.51 4.23
C VAL A 136 -19.99 -2.14 3.40
N GLY A 137 -21.20 -2.20 3.96
CA GLY A 137 -22.42 -1.75 3.30
C GLY A 137 -22.36 -0.27 2.92
N ALA A 138 -21.90 0.59 3.83
CA ALA A 138 -21.71 2.02 3.56
C ALA A 138 -20.65 2.27 2.47
N GLY A 139 -19.50 1.58 2.54
CA GLY A 139 -18.44 1.67 1.52
C GLY A 139 -18.93 1.23 0.14
N THR A 140 -19.66 0.13 0.09
CA THR A 140 -20.27 -0.40 -1.14
C THR A 140 -21.28 0.59 -1.72
N ALA A 141 -22.18 1.13 -0.89
CA ALA A 141 -23.18 2.11 -1.34
C ALA A 141 -22.52 3.37 -1.92
N VAL A 142 -21.45 3.87 -1.31
CA VAL A 142 -20.69 5.02 -1.82
C VAL A 142 -20.05 4.71 -3.17
N LEU A 143 -19.41 3.55 -3.32
CA LEU A 143 -18.76 3.15 -4.57
C LEU A 143 -19.77 2.87 -5.70
N VAL A 144 -20.89 2.20 -5.40
CA VAL A 144 -21.96 1.94 -6.37
C VAL A 144 -22.59 3.26 -6.81
N ARG A 145 -22.89 4.17 -5.88
CA ARG A 145 -23.40 5.48 -6.22
C ARG A 145 -22.44 6.25 -7.12
N HIS A 146 -21.15 6.24 -6.80
CA HIS A 146 -20.13 6.86 -7.65
C HIS A 146 -20.06 6.22 -9.04
N LEU A 147 -20.17 4.89 -9.13
CA LEU A 147 -20.23 4.17 -10.40
C LEU A 147 -21.45 4.57 -11.25
N LEU A 148 -22.60 4.80 -10.62
CA LEU A 148 -23.83 5.22 -11.30
C LEU A 148 -23.79 6.70 -11.74
N GLU A 149 -23.06 7.54 -11.02
CA GLU A 149 -22.92 8.98 -11.32
C GLU A 149 -21.71 9.29 -12.22
N ALA A 150 -20.84 8.31 -12.49
CA ALA A 150 -19.62 8.48 -13.28
C ALA A 150 -19.91 8.83 -14.74
N LYS A 151 -19.28 9.90 -15.25
CA LYS A 151 -19.48 10.39 -16.62
C LYS A 151 -18.41 9.90 -17.59
N SER A 152 -17.22 9.56 -17.08
CA SER A 152 -16.11 9.09 -17.90
C SER A 152 -15.98 7.56 -17.88
N ALA A 153 -15.64 6.97 -19.02
CA ALA A 153 -15.37 5.53 -19.12
C ALA A 153 -14.23 5.10 -18.18
N GLU A 154 -13.27 6.00 -17.93
CA GLU A 154 -12.17 5.72 -17.02
C GLU A 154 -12.57 5.65 -15.55
N GLU A 155 -13.44 6.54 -15.08
CA GLU A 155 -13.97 6.50 -13.70
C GLU A 155 -14.81 5.25 -13.49
N VAL A 156 -15.62 4.86 -14.48
CA VAL A 156 -16.42 3.62 -14.44
C VAL A 156 -15.53 2.40 -14.22
N VAL A 157 -14.42 2.28 -14.96
CA VAL A 157 -13.51 1.15 -14.80
C VAL A 157 -12.79 1.19 -13.44
N ARG A 158 -12.34 2.37 -12.97
CA ARG A 158 -11.74 2.51 -11.63
C ARG A 158 -12.70 2.10 -10.51
N ALA A 159 -13.95 2.55 -10.57
CA ALA A 159 -14.97 2.21 -9.59
C ALA A 159 -15.32 0.72 -9.62
N ARG A 160 -15.42 0.10 -10.81
CA ARG A 160 -15.62 -1.36 -10.95
C ARG A 160 -14.46 -2.17 -10.39
N LEU A 161 -13.22 -1.74 -10.62
CA LEU A 161 -12.04 -2.39 -10.05
C LEU A 161 -12.04 -2.31 -8.53
N LEU A 162 -12.40 -1.17 -7.94
CA LEU A 162 -12.53 -1.00 -6.50
C LEU A 162 -13.65 -1.89 -5.91
N LEU A 163 -14.81 -1.94 -6.55
CA LEU A 163 -15.90 -2.84 -6.15
C LEU A 163 -15.49 -4.31 -6.22
N SER A 164 -14.75 -4.70 -7.27
CA SER A 164 -14.21 -6.05 -7.42
C SER A 164 -13.21 -6.37 -6.31
N GLY A 165 -12.30 -5.43 -6.00
CA GLY A 165 -11.36 -5.56 -4.90
C GLY A 165 -12.04 -5.70 -3.54
N LEU A 166 -13.08 -4.90 -3.28
CA LEU A 166 -13.90 -5.00 -2.08
C LEU A 166 -14.62 -6.35 -1.97
N ALA A 167 -15.19 -6.85 -3.07
CA ALA A 167 -15.86 -8.15 -3.11
C ALA A 167 -14.89 -9.30 -2.80
N VAL A 168 -13.69 -9.28 -3.39
CA VAL A 168 -12.66 -10.29 -3.10
C VAL A 168 -12.18 -10.18 -1.66
N ALA A 169 -11.90 -8.98 -1.16
CA ALA A 169 -11.48 -8.77 0.22
C ALA A 169 -12.54 -9.24 1.24
N LEU A 170 -13.82 -8.98 0.96
CA LEU A 170 -14.92 -9.47 1.77
C LEU A 170 -15.01 -11.00 1.73
N ALA A 171 -14.88 -11.62 0.56
CA ALA A 171 -14.87 -13.07 0.44
C ALA A 171 -13.73 -13.70 1.25
N VAL A 172 -12.53 -13.13 1.19
CA VAL A 172 -11.38 -13.56 2.01
C VAL A 172 -11.72 -13.47 3.49
N GLY A 173 -12.14 -12.30 3.97
CA GLY A 173 -12.44 -12.08 5.39
C GLY A 173 -13.58 -12.98 5.89
N LEU A 174 -14.63 -13.19 5.10
CA LEU A 174 -15.72 -14.10 5.45
C LEU A 174 -15.26 -15.56 5.54
N THR A 175 -14.41 -16.02 4.62
CA THR A 175 -13.89 -17.39 4.71
C THR A 175 -13.06 -17.61 5.96
N GLU A 176 -12.23 -16.65 6.36
CA GLU A 176 -11.45 -16.76 7.60
C GLU A 176 -12.33 -16.72 8.86
N LEU A 177 -13.36 -15.86 8.89
CA LEU A 177 -14.31 -15.82 10.00
C LEU A 177 -15.11 -17.12 10.11
N LEU A 178 -15.56 -17.69 8.98
CA LEU A 178 -16.24 -18.98 8.95
C LEU A 178 -15.36 -20.11 9.46
N THR A 179 -14.06 -20.13 9.10
CA THR A 179 -13.12 -21.09 9.68
C THR A 179 -12.95 -20.89 11.19
N GLY A 180 -12.99 -19.64 11.68
CA GLY A 180 -12.97 -19.32 13.11
C GLY A 180 -14.19 -19.86 13.87
N PHE A 181 -15.35 -19.93 13.23
CA PHE A 181 -16.54 -20.59 13.78
C PHE A 181 -16.51 -22.12 13.68
N GLY A 182 -15.42 -22.72 13.18
CA GLY A 182 -15.30 -24.17 12.99
C GLY A 182 -15.98 -24.70 11.72
N VAL A 183 -16.49 -23.82 10.85
CA VAL A 183 -17.04 -24.22 9.55
C VAL A 183 -15.89 -24.54 8.60
N ARG A 184 -15.89 -25.76 8.06
CA ARG A 184 -14.85 -26.21 7.12
C ARG A 184 -15.08 -25.59 5.75
N VAL A 185 -14.48 -24.43 5.50
CA VAL A 185 -14.41 -23.79 4.18
C VAL A 185 -12.96 -23.74 3.68
N ILE A 186 -12.78 -23.72 2.36
CA ILE A 186 -11.46 -23.51 1.77
C ILE A 186 -11.05 -22.07 2.05
N SER A 187 -9.97 -21.88 2.82
CA SER A 187 -9.45 -20.54 3.11
C SER A 187 -8.95 -19.89 1.83
N LEU A 188 -9.47 -18.70 1.52
CA LEU A 188 -9.08 -17.91 0.36
C LEU A 188 -7.94 -16.93 0.67
N SER A 189 -7.39 -16.93 1.89
CA SER A 189 -6.48 -15.88 2.34
C SER A 189 -5.24 -15.72 1.48
N GLY A 190 -4.56 -16.81 1.10
CA GLY A 190 -3.41 -16.76 0.18
C GLY A 190 -3.75 -16.19 -1.20
N PRO A 191 -4.49 -16.93 -2.05
CA PRO A 191 -4.76 -16.50 -3.42
C PRO A 191 -5.63 -15.22 -3.49
N GLY A 192 -6.61 -15.08 -2.58
CA GLY A 192 -7.49 -13.92 -2.54
C GLY A 192 -6.74 -12.63 -2.17
N MET A 193 -5.82 -12.69 -1.20
CA MET A 193 -5.03 -11.51 -0.85
C MET A 193 -4.02 -11.12 -1.94
N LEU A 194 -3.51 -12.09 -2.70
CA LEU A 194 -2.69 -11.82 -3.90
C LEU A 194 -3.51 -11.07 -4.96
N VAL A 195 -4.77 -11.48 -5.19
CA VAL A 195 -5.70 -10.78 -6.09
C VAL A 195 -6.00 -9.37 -5.59
N VAL A 196 -6.30 -9.19 -4.30
CA VAL A 196 -6.50 -7.86 -3.71
C VAL A 196 -5.27 -6.97 -3.92
N THR A 197 -4.08 -7.51 -3.66
CA THR A 197 -2.81 -6.80 -3.84
C THR A 197 -2.57 -6.43 -5.31
N ALA A 198 -2.89 -7.32 -6.24
CA ALA A 198 -2.79 -7.06 -7.67
C ALA A 198 -3.77 -5.96 -8.12
N ILE A 199 -5.01 -5.97 -7.63
CA ILE A 199 -6.00 -4.92 -7.93
C ILE A 199 -5.51 -3.57 -7.39
N MET A 200 -5.02 -3.52 -6.16
CA MET A 200 -4.47 -2.31 -5.55
C MET A 200 -3.23 -1.81 -6.30
N ALA A 201 -2.38 -2.72 -6.77
CA ALA A 201 -1.24 -2.38 -7.61
C ALA A 201 -1.67 -1.80 -8.95
N VAL A 202 -2.67 -2.39 -9.62
CA VAL A 202 -3.21 -1.87 -10.89
C VAL A 202 -3.81 -0.48 -10.68
N LEU A 203 -4.61 -0.27 -9.64
CA LEU A 203 -5.19 1.03 -9.30
C LEU A 203 -4.11 2.09 -9.05
N THR A 204 -3.07 1.74 -8.30
CA THR A 204 -1.98 2.65 -7.94
C THR A 204 -1.08 2.96 -9.15
N LEU A 205 -0.73 1.95 -9.95
CA LEU A 205 0.30 2.06 -11.00
C LEU A 205 -0.24 2.43 -12.38
N ARG A 206 -1.35 1.82 -12.79
CA ARG A 206 -1.85 1.94 -14.18
C ARG A 206 -2.84 3.08 -14.33
N TRP A 207 -3.59 3.39 -13.27
CA TRP A 207 -4.70 4.34 -13.35
C TRP A 207 -4.40 5.68 -12.66
N GLY A 208 -3.11 5.92 -12.36
CA GLY A 208 -2.63 7.24 -11.96
C GLY A 208 -3.35 7.81 -10.74
N LEU A 209 -3.77 6.97 -9.78
CA LEU A 209 -4.42 7.44 -8.54
C LEU A 209 -3.54 8.46 -7.77
N LEU A 210 -2.26 8.50 -8.12
CA LEU A 210 -1.22 9.43 -7.70
C LEU A 210 -0.61 10.02 -8.98
N GLU A 211 -0.96 11.26 -9.30
CA GLU A 211 -0.55 11.94 -10.53
C GLU A 211 0.99 11.93 -10.71
N ASP A 212 1.41 11.64 -11.95
CA ASP A 212 2.70 12.00 -12.58
C ASP A 212 4.04 11.41 -12.07
N ILE A 213 4.08 10.45 -11.14
CA ILE A 213 5.39 9.96 -10.60
C ILE A 213 5.89 8.61 -11.19
N PHE A 214 5.07 7.84 -11.90
CA PHE A 214 5.32 6.40 -12.00
C PHE A 214 5.76 5.90 -13.39
N ARG A 215 7.08 5.86 -13.61
CA ARG A 215 7.72 5.06 -14.66
C ARG A 215 7.86 3.60 -14.17
N ARG A 216 7.62 2.60 -15.03
CA ARG A 216 7.70 1.13 -14.76
C ARG A 216 8.90 0.70 -13.88
N ARG A 217 10.03 1.40 -13.99
CA ARG A 217 11.24 1.19 -13.18
C ARG A 217 11.07 1.45 -11.67
N THR A 218 10.27 2.43 -11.26
CA THR A 218 10.02 2.74 -9.84
C THR A 218 9.18 1.65 -9.17
N ALA A 219 8.24 1.05 -9.90
CA ALA A 219 7.42 -0.05 -9.42
C ALA A 219 8.25 -1.33 -9.22
N ILE A 220 9.09 -1.68 -10.19
CA ILE A 220 10.02 -2.81 -10.09
C ILE A 220 10.97 -2.60 -8.91
N PHE A 221 11.55 -1.40 -8.76
CA PHE A 221 12.43 -1.10 -7.64
C PHE A 221 11.74 -1.19 -6.28
N ALA A 222 10.53 -0.63 -6.14
CA ALA A 222 9.76 -0.74 -4.89
C ALA A 222 9.43 -2.20 -4.55
N PHE A 223 9.02 -2.99 -5.54
CA PHE A 223 8.79 -4.43 -5.37
C PHE A 223 10.07 -5.17 -4.95
N SER A 224 11.20 -4.91 -5.61
CA SER A 224 12.49 -5.53 -5.28
C SER A 224 12.95 -5.18 -3.86
N VAL A 225 12.83 -3.90 -3.44
CA VAL A 225 13.16 -3.47 -2.07
C VAL A 225 12.25 -4.16 -1.05
N SER A 226 10.96 -4.30 -1.34
CA SER A 226 10.03 -4.97 -0.44
C SER A 226 10.20 -6.47 -0.40
N LEU A 227 10.60 -7.10 -1.50
CA LEU A 227 10.95 -8.52 -1.53
C LEU A 227 12.23 -8.77 -0.71
N VAL A 228 13.26 -7.94 -0.85
CA VAL A 228 14.48 -8.02 -0.03
C VAL A 228 14.17 -7.77 1.45
N GLY A 229 13.33 -6.78 1.76
CA GLY A 229 12.87 -6.51 3.12
C GLY A 229 12.09 -7.67 3.71
N LEU A 230 11.22 -8.31 2.93
CA LEU A 230 10.48 -9.50 3.35
C LEU A 230 11.42 -10.67 3.63
N ILE A 231 12.35 -10.96 2.73
CA ILE A 231 13.37 -12.01 2.93
C ILE A 231 14.19 -11.74 4.18
N ALA A 232 14.62 -10.50 4.40
CA ALA A 232 15.36 -10.11 5.60
C ALA A 232 14.52 -10.29 6.88
N TYR A 233 13.23 -9.94 6.83
CA TYR A 233 12.30 -10.11 7.96
C TYR A 233 12.11 -11.59 8.32
N PHE A 234 11.96 -12.46 7.33
CA PHE A 234 11.84 -13.91 7.53
C PHE A 234 13.16 -14.57 7.94
N ALA A 235 14.30 -14.11 7.42
CA ALA A 235 15.61 -14.59 7.86
C ALA A 235 15.89 -14.23 9.32
N VAL A 236 15.53 -13.00 9.73
CA VAL A 236 15.58 -12.57 11.13
C VAL A 236 14.65 -13.43 11.99
N PHE A 237 13.44 -13.75 11.51
CA PHE A 237 12.51 -14.62 12.21
C PHE A 237 13.08 -16.02 12.42
N ASP A 238 13.62 -16.65 11.38
CA ASP A 238 14.18 -18.00 11.44
C ASP A 238 15.36 -18.08 12.44
N LEU A 239 16.19 -17.04 12.47
CA LEU A 239 17.39 -16.99 13.33
C LEU A 239 17.09 -16.67 14.81
N ILE A 240 15.94 -16.05 15.13
CA ILE A 240 15.69 -15.39 16.43
C ILE A 240 14.33 -15.80 17.05
N SER A 241 13.63 -16.76 16.43
CA SER A 241 12.25 -17.17 16.78
C SER A 241 12.02 -17.51 18.27
N ASP A 242 13.06 -17.96 18.98
CA ASP A 242 12.98 -18.34 20.40
C ASP A 242 12.82 -17.16 21.37
N ASN A 243 13.09 -15.92 20.96
CA ASN A 243 13.05 -14.76 21.85
C ASN A 243 12.20 -13.62 21.29
N LEU A 244 10.96 -13.51 21.80
CA LEU A 244 9.96 -12.52 21.41
C LEU A 244 10.47 -11.07 21.47
N ALA A 245 11.27 -10.73 22.49
CA ALA A 245 11.81 -9.38 22.64
C ALA A 245 12.85 -9.07 21.56
N LEU A 246 13.70 -10.04 21.25
CA LEU A 246 14.71 -9.93 20.21
C LEU A 246 14.06 -9.90 18.81
N LEU A 247 12.97 -10.65 18.62
CA LEU A 247 12.18 -10.65 17.40
C LEU A 247 11.48 -9.29 17.17
N LEU A 248 10.79 -8.75 18.18
CA LEU A 248 10.17 -7.42 18.10
C LEU A 248 11.21 -6.32 17.86
N PHE A 249 12.37 -6.41 18.52
CA PHE A 249 13.45 -5.45 18.34
C PHE A 249 14.07 -5.55 16.94
N ALA A 250 14.34 -6.76 16.46
CA ALA A 250 14.93 -6.99 15.13
C ALA A 250 13.95 -6.65 14.01
N THR A 251 12.65 -6.86 14.20
CA THR A 251 11.62 -6.47 13.23
C THR A 251 11.41 -4.96 13.18
N VAL A 252 11.44 -4.26 14.32
CA VAL A 252 11.47 -2.79 14.36
C VAL A 252 12.74 -2.25 13.70
N ILE A 253 13.92 -2.80 14.00
CA ILE A 253 15.18 -2.40 13.39
C ILE A 253 15.19 -2.69 11.89
N ALA A 254 14.71 -3.85 11.44
CA ALA A 254 14.61 -4.20 10.03
C ALA A 254 13.66 -3.24 9.30
N THR A 255 12.53 -2.89 9.93
CA THR A 255 11.57 -1.93 9.37
C THR A 255 12.17 -0.52 9.29
N LEU A 256 12.92 -0.09 10.30
CA LEU A 256 13.63 1.19 10.32
C LEU A 256 14.77 1.21 9.30
N ALA A 257 15.59 0.16 9.24
CA ALA A 257 16.69 0.01 8.30
C ALA A 257 16.17 -0.04 6.86
N ALA A 258 15.10 -0.79 6.59
CA ALA A 258 14.43 -0.77 5.30
C ALA A 258 13.94 0.63 4.95
N THR A 259 13.35 1.36 5.91
CA THR A 259 12.91 2.75 5.70
C THR A 259 14.09 3.69 5.40
N VAL A 260 15.20 3.55 6.11
CA VAL A 260 16.43 4.36 5.92
C VAL A 260 17.10 4.05 4.60
N VAL A 261 17.33 2.78 4.27
CA VAL A 261 17.91 2.34 3.00
C VAL A 261 17.03 2.78 1.84
N THR A 262 15.71 2.66 1.99
CA THR A 262 14.75 3.17 1.00
C THR A 262 14.89 4.68 0.84
N ARG A 263 14.92 5.46 1.92
CA ARG A 263 15.12 6.92 1.87
C ARG A 263 16.47 7.32 1.28
N TYR A 264 17.53 6.58 1.55
CA TYR A 264 18.87 6.83 1.06
C TYR A 264 19.01 6.53 -0.43
N LEU A 265 18.53 5.36 -0.89
CA LEU A 265 18.51 5.04 -2.32
C LEU A 265 17.61 6.02 -3.10
N LEU A 266 16.59 6.54 -2.45
CA LEU A 266 15.70 7.57 -3.00
C LEU A 266 16.39 8.92 -3.20
N SER A 267 17.20 9.39 -2.24
CA SER A 267 17.91 10.67 -2.37
C SER A 267 18.99 10.62 -3.47
N LEU A 268 19.58 9.45 -3.70
CA LEU A 268 20.54 9.24 -4.80
C LEU A 268 19.88 9.34 -6.18
N LEU A 269 18.62 8.90 -6.31
CA LEU A 269 17.89 8.95 -7.57
C LEU A 269 17.34 10.34 -7.88
N SER A 270 16.92 11.11 -6.86
CA SER A 270 16.50 12.51 -7.06
C SER A 270 17.68 13.38 -7.51
N ALA A 271 18.85 13.22 -6.88
CA ALA A 271 20.07 13.95 -7.25
C ALA A 271 20.51 13.67 -8.70
N ARG A 272 20.29 12.45 -9.22
CA ARG A 272 20.56 12.14 -10.64
C ARG A 272 19.60 12.84 -11.59
N ARG A 273 18.32 12.98 -11.23
CA ARG A 273 17.34 13.68 -12.08
C ARG A 273 17.63 15.18 -12.16
N GLU A 274 17.99 15.80 -11.03
CA GLU A 274 18.40 17.20 -10.99
C GLU A 274 19.61 17.45 -11.88
N ARG A 275 20.66 16.62 -11.79
CA ARG A 275 21.83 16.72 -12.69
C ARG A 275 21.49 16.56 -14.16
N VAL A 276 20.59 15.64 -14.52
CA VAL A 276 20.19 15.45 -15.92
C VAL A 276 19.38 16.65 -16.42
N ALA A 277 18.50 17.21 -15.60
CA ALA A 277 17.75 18.41 -15.95
C ALA A 277 18.68 19.62 -16.13
N GLU A 278 19.67 19.78 -15.25
CA GLU A 278 20.69 20.82 -15.32
C GLU A 278 21.59 20.68 -16.56
N LEU A 279 21.99 19.47 -16.92
CA LEU A 279 22.74 19.20 -18.16
C LEU A 279 21.89 19.46 -19.40
N LEU A 280 20.58 19.20 -19.37
CA LEU A 280 19.66 19.49 -20.47
C LEU A 280 19.43 20.99 -20.66
N THR A 281 19.33 21.77 -19.57
CA THR A 281 19.23 23.23 -19.66
C THR A 281 20.54 23.84 -20.16
N LEU A 282 21.70 23.39 -19.65
CA LEU A 282 23.02 23.79 -20.17
C LEU A 282 23.18 23.44 -21.66
N GLY A 283 22.75 22.25 -22.08
CA GLY A 283 22.76 21.82 -23.48
C GLY A 283 21.90 22.73 -24.36
N ARG A 284 20.71 23.12 -23.90
CA ARG A 284 19.84 24.09 -24.60
C ARG A 284 20.49 25.46 -24.75
N PHE A 285 21.11 25.99 -23.69
CA PHE A 285 21.82 27.27 -23.76
C PHE A 285 23.02 27.22 -24.68
N SER A 286 23.81 26.14 -24.65
CA SER A 286 24.95 25.94 -25.53
C SER A 286 24.51 25.87 -27.01
N GLN A 287 23.41 25.16 -27.29
CA GLN A 287 22.86 25.07 -28.65
C GLN A 287 22.35 26.43 -29.15
N GLN A 288 21.75 27.24 -28.27
CA GLN A 288 21.29 28.59 -28.62
C GLN A 288 22.47 29.55 -28.85
N MET A 289 23.49 29.54 -27.99
CA MET A 289 24.73 30.31 -28.23
C MET A 289 25.42 29.90 -29.53
N ALA A 290 25.47 28.61 -29.85
CA ALA A 290 26.07 28.14 -31.10
C ALA A 290 25.29 28.66 -32.33
N HIS A 291 23.98 28.71 -32.25
CA HIS A 291 23.14 29.31 -33.29
C HIS A 291 23.39 30.83 -33.41
N ASP A 292 23.45 31.53 -32.29
CA ASP A 292 23.62 32.99 -32.24
C ASP A 292 25.02 33.43 -32.67
N LEU A 293 26.05 32.58 -32.52
CA LEU A 293 27.39 32.80 -33.07
C LEU A 293 27.51 32.43 -34.56
N LYS A 294 26.77 31.41 -35.01
CA LYS A 294 26.79 30.97 -36.42
C LYS A 294 26.26 32.04 -37.37
N ASN A 295 25.22 32.78 -36.95
CA ASN A 295 24.60 33.84 -37.75
C ASN A 295 25.56 34.99 -38.13
N PRO A 296 26.26 35.65 -37.19
CA PRO A 296 27.21 36.71 -37.53
C PRO A 296 28.44 36.17 -38.27
N ILE A 297 28.91 34.95 -37.99
CA ILE A 297 30.02 34.34 -38.75
C ILE A 297 29.61 34.09 -40.21
N ALA A 298 28.40 33.60 -40.44
CA ALA A 298 27.86 33.45 -41.79
C ALA A 298 27.70 34.79 -42.50
N ALA A 299 27.25 35.84 -41.79
CA ALA A 299 27.16 37.19 -42.34
C ALA A 299 28.53 37.78 -42.70
N MET A 300 29.54 37.62 -41.83
CA MET A 300 30.91 38.04 -42.11
C MET A 300 31.50 37.28 -43.30
N LYS A 301 31.27 35.96 -43.40
CA LYS A 301 31.68 35.17 -44.56
C LYS A 301 31.02 35.67 -45.85
N GLY A 302 29.73 35.98 -45.81
CA GLY A 302 28.99 36.54 -46.95
C GLY A 302 29.53 37.90 -47.38
N ALA A 303 29.85 38.77 -46.42
CA ALA A 303 30.45 40.07 -46.70
C ALA A 303 31.84 39.96 -47.35
N VAL A 304 32.67 39.00 -46.90
CA VAL A 304 33.99 38.73 -47.51
C VAL A 304 33.85 38.17 -48.94
N GLN A 305 32.89 37.28 -49.19
CA GLN A 305 32.64 36.78 -50.56
C GLN A 305 32.18 37.89 -51.51
N TYR A 306 31.29 38.78 -51.05
CA TYR A 306 30.86 39.94 -51.84
C TYR A 306 32.04 40.82 -52.25
N LEU A 307 32.95 41.11 -51.31
CA LEU A 307 34.17 41.89 -51.57
C LEU A 307 35.20 41.20 -52.47
N GLN A 308 35.06 39.91 -52.75
CA GLN A 308 35.95 39.15 -53.66
C GLN A 308 35.37 38.98 -55.07
N GLU A 309 34.07 39.22 -55.27
CA GLU A 309 33.38 39.12 -56.56
C GLU A 309 33.25 40.48 -57.29
N GLU A 310 33.50 41.60 -56.61
CA GLU A 310 33.77 42.93 -57.18
C GLU A 310 35.26 43.13 -57.51
#